data_AF-A0A198A9L1-F1
#
_entry.id   AF-A0A198A9L1-F1
#
_cell.length_a   1.000
_cell.length_b   1.000
_cell.length_c   1.000
_cell.angle_alpha   90.00
_cell.angle_beta   90.00
_cell.angle_gamma   90.00
#
_symmetry.space_group_name_H-M   'P 1'
#
loop_
_entity.id
_entity.type
_entity.pdbx_description
1 polymer ?
#
loop_
_entity_poly.entity_id
_entity_poly.type
_entity_poly.pdbx_seq_one_letter_code
_entity_poly.pdbx_strand_id
1 'polypeptide(L)'
;MSIDLLFELQHEVRRLFIAGSGMAAGDLRLQKMLPNLQKLGESAPVFNRVAQGVSQVLEAESNSSASRLLELGTLLHSVLYTQGKTETKEELVTVEGTGAKLPTAIPYRKLHPLIDALTQKGQGRMEQLRQGYEDGLFHDFRVLPAAVSGLDDSYAEIPDYLQRTVLPSLGMEALPALRQQLKLDGGKGDARRLELIHDLLKQSAEDLLLQAATQGSTEVRSTAIELLGNYPEHEDFILEQADDKKKEIRRAALHALSRLGTEQAIARLYKALGSKDQELAIEPIQLCKANDLTLAVIGHAESTLERIIQRTHVEDAAKQLLVDIRSLEGKRVPEVVHFLEKLLSTPDVIVPETEVVLEAAAELLLQVDLPEADRFAVTLHELYNRKFIAYSFRAAVKILPPEDVYERFCHDLKDKKQTAAKDLLRVLRTMFPTLEHQMYYATAEYEAEHQKWDPRWVHLFVKLDETELVCRLAHDKHAQIAAYLVEACRKKPDFFNHTTNHCLIALFRMPYKEAPELLMEILEKGKKQMYYFNHAQQVLLKLLPRSYAERLQLFAQSVSNEYMRNQLQDIVETIAAKPEQTEPLDDEEKGQGLWGWIRSKMS
;
A
#
# COMPACT_ATOMS: atom_id res chain seq x y z
N MET A 1 28.47 -4.19 54.18
CA MET A 1 29.48 -3.11 54.06
C MET A 1 29.00 -2.19 52.96
N SER A 2 29.01 -0.86 53.16
CA SER A 2 28.54 0.07 52.11
C SER A 2 29.62 0.15 51.02
N ILE A 3 29.40 -0.64 49.97
CA ILE A 3 30.11 -0.59 48.70
C ILE A 3 29.96 0.82 48.06
N ASP A 4 28.89 1.55 48.42
CA ASP A 4 28.58 2.88 47.90
C ASP A 4 29.72 3.88 48.14
N LEU A 5 30.33 3.87 49.34
CA LEU A 5 31.47 4.77 49.64
C LEU A 5 32.70 4.47 48.74
N LEU A 6 32.91 3.20 48.38
CA LEU A 6 33.98 2.83 47.44
C LEU A 6 33.64 3.24 46.00
N PHE A 7 32.38 3.19 45.59
CA PHE A 7 31.94 3.68 44.27
C PHE A 7 32.03 5.21 44.17
N GLU A 8 31.65 5.93 45.22
CA GLU A 8 31.87 7.38 45.30
C GLU A 8 33.36 7.69 45.20
N LEU A 9 34.21 6.92 45.89
CA LEU A 9 35.66 7.14 45.86
C LEU A 9 36.21 6.85 44.46
N GLN A 10 35.70 5.81 43.80
CA GLN A 10 36.07 5.46 42.43
C GLN A 10 35.68 6.56 41.46
N HIS A 11 34.51 7.15 41.63
CA HIS A 11 34.06 8.29 40.83
C HIS A 11 35.00 9.49 40.98
N GLU A 12 35.38 9.82 42.23
CA GLU A 12 36.27 10.95 42.49
C GLU A 12 37.72 10.71 42.04
N VAL A 13 38.24 9.49 42.21
CA VAL A 13 39.55 9.09 41.67
C VAL A 13 39.54 9.16 40.15
N ARG A 14 38.48 8.68 39.48
CA ARG A 14 38.32 8.79 38.02
C ARG A 14 38.24 10.24 37.57
N ARG A 15 37.52 11.11 38.29
CA ARG A 15 37.49 12.55 38.02
C ARG A 15 38.90 13.14 38.06
N LEU A 16 39.72 12.79 39.05
CA LEU A 16 41.09 13.28 39.17
C LEU A 16 42.02 12.74 38.07
N PHE A 17 41.82 11.50 37.61
CA PHE A 17 42.53 10.99 36.42
C PHE A 17 42.21 11.81 35.17
N ILE A 18 40.96 12.27 35.01
CA ILE A 18 40.52 13.09 33.87
C ILE A 18 41.01 14.55 34.01
N ALA A 19 40.87 15.12 35.20
CA ALA A 19 41.25 16.52 35.47
C ALA A 19 42.78 16.73 35.54
N GLY A 20 43.54 15.66 35.79
CA GLY A 20 44.99 15.68 35.96
C GLY A 20 45.40 15.59 37.44
N SER A 21 46.46 14.81 37.71
CA SER A 21 46.90 14.50 39.08
C SER A 21 47.35 15.72 39.90
N GLY A 22 47.75 16.81 39.24
CA GLY A 22 48.13 18.06 39.91
C GLY A 22 46.99 18.70 40.72
N MET A 23 45.74 18.31 40.47
CA MET A 23 44.55 18.78 41.19
C MET A 23 44.19 17.90 42.41
N ALA A 24 44.95 16.84 42.68
CA ALA A 24 44.62 15.87 43.72
C ALA A 24 45.02 16.33 45.13
N ALA A 25 46.08 17.14 45.23
CA ALA A 25 46.52 17.71 46.50
C ALA A 25 45.45 18.66 47.07
N GLY A 26 45.03 18.43 48.31
CA GLY A 26 43.98 19.23 48.96
C GLY A 26 42.58 19.11 48.35
N ASP A 27 42.31 18.06 47.55
CA ASP A 27 40.97 17.88 46.96
C ASP A 27 39.87 17.76 48.04
N LEU A 28 38.97 18.74 48.06
CA LEU A 28 37.93 18.86 49.10
C LEU A 28 36.95 17.67 49.12
N ARG A 29 36.78 16.96 48.00
CA ARG A 29 35.86 15.82 47.92
C ARG A 29 36.51 14.60 48.54
N LEU A 30 37.75 14.28 48.16
CA LEU A 30 38.54 13.24 48.82
C LEU A 30 38.71 13.50 50.33
N GLN A 31 38.94 14.75 50.72
CA GLN A 31 39.08 15.14 52.13
C GLN A 31 37.81 14.88 52.94
N LYS A 32 36.62 15.14 52.37
CA LYS A 32 35.33 14.84 53.02
C LYS A 32 35.08 13.34 53.19
N MET A 33 35.62 12.51 52.29
CA MET A 33 35.44 11.06 52.33
C MET A 33 36.40 10.36 53.31
N LEU A 34 37.55 10.97 53.60
CA LEU A 34 38.60 10.38 54.42
C LEU A 34 38.14 9.92 55.81
N PRO A 35 37.35 10.69 56.61
CA PRO A 35 36.90 10.23 57.92
C PRO A 35 36.02 8.99 57.87
N ASN A 36 35.16 8.88 56.84
CA ASN A 36 34.30 7.72 56.65
C ASN A 36 35.10 6.49 56.23
N LEU A 37 36.13 6.66 55.38
CA LEU A 37 37.04 5.59 54.99
C LEU A 37 37.87 5.08 56.18
N GLN A 38 38.35 5.99 57.04
CA GLN A 38 39.05 5.64 58.28
C GLN A 38 38.16 4.84 59.24
N LYS A 39 36.89 5.26 59.40
CA LYS A 39 35.91 4.54 60.21
C LYS A 39 35.63 3.13 59.68
N LEU A 40 35.53 2.94 58.36
CA LEU A 40 35.45 1.59 57.78
C LEU A 40 36.73 0.78 58.01
N GLY A 41 37.87 1.46 58.07
CA GLY A 41 39.17 0.91 58.42
C GLY A 41 39.24 0.27 59.80
N GLU A 42 38.49 0.76 60.78
CA GLU A 42 38.36 0.13 62.11
C GLU A 42 37.78 -1.29 62.02
N SER A 43 36.92 -1.53 61.03
CA SER A 43 36.26 -2.83 60.83
C SER A 43 37.03 -3.78 59.90
N ALA A 44 37.83 -3.25 58.96
CA ALA A 44 38.62 -4.09 58.06
C ALA A 44 39.94 -3.41 57.60
N PRO A 45 41.10 -4.09 57.71
CA PRO A 45 42.41 -3.52 57.39
C PRO A 45 42.57 -2.98 55.96
N VAL A 46 41.79 -3.49 55.01
CA VAL A 46 41.85 -3.06 53.61
C VAL A 46 41.38 -1.61 53.44
N PHE A 47 40.36 -1.18 54.20
CA PHE A 47 39.89 0.21 54.16
C PHE A 47 40.87 1.17 54.83
N ASN A 48 41.65 0.73 55.82
CA ASN A 48 42.76 1.52 56.35
C ASN A 48 43.80 1.83 55.27
N ARG A 49 44.13 0.84 54.42
CA ARG A 49 45.06 1.07 53.30
C ARG A 49 44.48 2.01 52.25
N VAL A 50 43.18 1.91 51.96
CA VAL A 50 42.50 2.84 51.06
C VAL A 50 42.48 4.26 51.63
N ALA A 51 42.13 4.42 52.92
CA ALA A 51 42.17 5.71 53.61
C ALA A 51 43.58 6.31 53.62
N GLN A 52 44.61 5.49 53.87
CA GLN A 52 46.01 5.92 53.79
C GLN A 52 46.39 6.36 52.38
N GLY A 53 45.95 5.65 51.33
CA GLY A 53 46.15 6.05 49.94
C GLY A 53 45.48 7.39 49.62
N VAL A 54 44.27 7.63 50.15
CA VAL A 54 43.58 8.93 50.03
C VAL A 54 44.37 10.04 50.72
N SER A 55 44.85 9.83 51.94
CA SER A 55 45.72 10.80 52.64
C SER A 55 46.99 11.10 51.84
N GLN A 56 47.65 10.08 51.30
CA GLN A 56 48.87 10.25 50.49
C GLN A 56 48.61 11.02 49.20
N VAL A 57 47.43 10.86 48.59
CA VAL A 57 47.03 11.64 47.41
C VAL A 57 46.75 13.10 47.78
N LEU A 58 46.10 13.35 48.92
CA LEU A 58 45.79 14.69 49.41
C LEU A 58 47.05 15.49 49.80
N GLU A 59 48.08 14.80 50.29
CA GLU A 59 49.34 15.38 50.77
C GLU A 59 50.47 15.33 49.71
N ALA A 60 50.20 14.79 48.52
CA ALA A 60 51.23 14.60 47.50
C ALA A 60 51.78 15.92 46.95
N GLU A 61 53.10 16.02 46.86
CA GLU A 61 53.76 17.09 46.10
C GLU A 61 53.51 16.92 44.59
N SER A 62 53.64 18.01 43.83
CA SER A 62 53.31 18.05 42.40
C SER A 62 54.03 16.97 41.57
N ASN A 63 55.26 16.61 41.95
CA ASN A 63 56.09 15.57 41.31
C ASN A 63 55.70 14.12 41.64
N SER A 64 54.91 13.88 42.70
CA SER A 64 54.53 12.53 43.17
C SER A 64 53.02 12.27 43.12
N SER A 65 52.22 13.31 42.88
CA SER A 65 50.76 13.26 42.76
C SER A 65 50.25 12.18 41.79
N ALA A 66 50.87 12.03 40.63
CA ALA A 66 50.50 11.02 39.63
C ALA A 66 50.70 9.60 40.14
N SER A 67 51.83 9.33 40.80
CA SER A 67 52.14 8.01 41.38
C SER A 67 51.16 7.65 42.49
N ARG A 68 50.89 8.59 43.40
CA ARG A 68 49.97 8.36 44.52
C ARG A 68 48.53 8.14 44.05
N LEU A 69 48.07 8.90 43.07
CA LEU A 69 46.74 8.72 42.50
C LEU A 69 46.61 7.37 41.79
N LEU A 70 47.67 6.93 41.10
CA LEU A 70 47.73 5.61 40.47
C LEU A 70 47.73 4.47 41.49
N GLU A 71 48.50 4.57 42.57
CA GLU A 71 48.53 3.61 43.67
C GLU A 71 47.15 3.47 44.33
N LEU A 72 46.51 4.61 44.65
CA LEU A 72 45.15 4.63 45.20
C LEU A 72 44.15 4.00 44.24
N GLY A 73 44.17 4.39 42.96
CA GLY A 73 43.27 3.83 41.94
C GLY A 73 43.44 2.31 41.80
N THR A 74 44.68 1.82 41.79
CA THR A 74 44.99 0.39 41.67
C THR A 74 44.49 -0.39 42.89
N LEU A 75 44.74 0.12 44.09
CA LEU A 75 44.26 -0.51 45.32
C LEU A 75 42.73 -0.53 45.35
N LEU A 76 42.08 0.60 45.04
CA LEU A 76 40.63 0.74 45.03
C LEU A 76 39.97 -0.23 44.06
N HIS A 77 40.49 -0.33 42.83
CA HIS A 77 39.99 -1.29 41.84
C HIS A 77 40.16 -2.73 42.30
N SER A 78 41.32 -3.06 42.92
CA SER A 78 41.55 -4.40 43.48
C SER A 78 40.51 -4.74 44.56
N VAL A 79 40.19 -3.80 45.44
CA VAL A 79 39.14 -3.99 46.45
C VAL A 79 37.78 -4.19 45.77
N LEU A 80 37.39 -3.32 44.85
CA LEU A 80 36.11 -3.39 44.16
C LEU A 80 35.92 -4.72 43.40
N TYR A 81 36.96 -5.21 42.72
CA TYR A 81 36.90 -6.49 42.00
C TYR A 81 36.66 -7.67 42.94
N THR A 82 37.23 -7.66 44.15
CA THR A 82 36.99 -8.73 45.14
C THR A 82 35.59 -8.70 45.76
N GLN A 83 34.84 -7.60 45.60
CA GLN A 83 33.46 -7.49 46.10
C GLN A 83 32.41 -7.97 45.08
N GLY A 84 32.81 -8.29 43.84
CA GLY A 84 31.92 -8.89 42.85
C GLY A 84 31.48 -10.29 43.29
N LYS A 85 30.16 -10.51 43.40
CA LYS A 85 29.58 -11.83 43.60
C LYS A 85 29.00 -12.33 42.28
N THR A 86 29.47 -13.47 41.80
CA THR A 86 28.93 -14.16 40.62
C THR A 86 28.05 -15.36 40.99
N GLU A 87 27.92 -15.65 42.28
CA GLU A 87 27.14 -16.77 42.81
C GLU A 87 25.72 -16.31 43.18
N THR A 88 24.72 -17.06 42.73
CA THR A 88 23.33 -16.94 43.18
C THR A 88 22.99 -18.09 44.14
N LYS A 89 22.07 -17.83 45.07
CA LYS A 89 21.48 -18.89 45.91
C LYS A 89 20.33 -19.62 45.22
N GLU A 90 19.93 -19.16 44.04
CA GLU A 90 18.88 -19.75 43.24
C GLU A 90 19.38 -21.01 42.52
N GLU A 91 18.44 -21.90 42.20
CA GLU A 91 18.72 -23.11 41.44
C GLU A 91 19.15 -22.73 40.01
N LEU A 92 20.30 -23.26 39.58
CA LEU A 92 20.81 -23.03 38.23
C LEU A 92 19.98 -23.85 37.24
N VAL A 93 19.30 -23.17 36.32
CA VAL A 93 18.58 -23.80 35.21
C VAL A 93 19.43 -23.77 33.94
N THR A 94 19.28 -24.79 33.10
CA THR A 94 19.94 -24.82 31.80
C THR A 94 19.31 -23.77 30.89
N VAL A 95 20.14 -22.98 30.20
CA VAL A 95 19.64 -22.03 29.20
C VAL A 95 19.23 -22.83 27.96
N GLU A 96 17.94 -22.82 27.66
CA GLU A 96 17.42 -23.37 26.40
C GLU A 96 17.70 -22.38 25.26
N GLY A 97 18.58 -22.78 24.34
CA GLY A 97 18.82 -22.04 23.11
C GLY A 97 17.71 -22.28 22.08
N THR A 98 17.72 -21.47 21.01
CA THR A 98 16.87 -21.73 19.84
C THR A 98 17.69 -22.46 18.77
N GLY A 99 17.01 -23.20 17.88
CA GLY A 99 17.64 -23.80 16.70
C GLY A 99 17.96 -22.81 15.57
N ALA A 100 17.78 -21.50 15.79
CA ALA A 100 18.00 -20.47 14.79
C ALA A 100 19.50 -20.32 14.46
N LYS A 101 19.80 -20.15 13.17
CA LYS A 101 21.15 -20.11 12.60
C LYS A 101 21.54 -18.73 12.07
N LEU A 102 20.71 -17.70 12.28
CA LEU A 102 21.02 -16.34 11.83
C LEU A 102 22.30 -15.80 12.50
N PRO A 103 23.20 -15.16 11.73
CA PRO A 103 24.42 -14.56 12.26
C PRO A 103 24.15 -13.26 13.04
N THR A 104 25.17 -12.78 13.74
CA THR A 104 25.18 -11.45 14.40
C THR A 104 26.35 -10.57 13.92
N ALA A 105 26.74 -10.75 12.65
CA ALA A 105 27.94 -10.15 12.07
C ALA A 105 27.81 -8.64 11.79
N ILE A 106 26.60 -8.09 11.80
CA ILE A 106 26.38 -6.68 11.44
C ILE A 106 26.71 -5.77 12.64
N PRO A 107 27.49 -4.68 12.48
CA PRO A 107 27.72 -3.76 13.58
C PRO A 107 26.41 -3.15 14.10
N TYR A 108 26.24 -3.06 15.43
CA TYR A 108 25.00 -2.52 16.02
C TYR A 108 24.66 -1.12 15.51
N ARG A 109 25.65 -0.27 15.23
CA ARG A 109 25.44 1.07 14.64
C ARG A 109 24.67 1.03 13.32
N LYS A 110 24.81 -0.03 12.53
CA LYS A 110 24.03 -0.22 11.28
C LYS A 110 22.63 -0.78 11.54
N LEU A 111 22.47 -1.60 12.58
CA LEU A 111 21.16 -2.16 12.95
C LEU A 111 20.27 -1.16 13.68
N HIS A 112 20.86 -0.22 14.41
CA HIS A 112 20.14 0.70 15.30
C HIS A 112 19.02 1.47 14.59
N PRO A 113 19.20 2.07 13.39
CA PRO A 113 18.11 2.74 12.70
C PRO A 113 16.93 1.81 12.38
N LEU A 114 17.20 0.56 12.01
CA LEU A 114 16.17 -0.45 11.73
C LEU A 114 15.43 -0.84 13.01
N ILE A 115 16.16 -1.11 14.10
CA ILE A 115 15.56 -1.46 15.39
C ILE A 115 14.72 -0.29 15.92
N ASP A 116 15.18 0.95 15.77
CA ASP A 116 14.42 2.14 16.14
C ASP A 116 13.15 2.27 15.29
N ALA A 117 13.22 2.02 13.98
CA ALA A 117 12.06 2.03 13.12
C ALA A 117 11.01 0.96 13.51
N LEU A 118 11.45 -0.18 14.03
CA LEU A 118 10.57 -1.27 14.51
C LEU A 118 9.98 -1.01 15.91
N THR A 119 10.69 -0.27 16.77
CA THR A 119 10.35 -0.20 18.20
C THR A 119 9.85 1.17 18.65
N GLN A 120 10.20 2.23 17.92
CA GLN A 120 9.85 3.61 18.27
C GLN A 120 8.75 4.14 17.36
N LYS A 121 8.17 5.27 17.76
CA LYS A 121 7.21 6.04 16.96
C LYS A 121 7.94 7.17 16.22
N GLY A 122 7.48 7.50 15.02
CA GLY A 122 8.05 8.58 14.22
C GLY A 122 7.62 8.54 12.76
N GLN A 123 7.92 9.61 12.03
CA GLN A 123 7.77 9.65 10.57
C GLN A 123 8.94 8.93 9.88
N GLY A 124 8.73 8.46 8.65
CA GLY A 124 9.79 7.82 7.85
C GLY A 124 10.17 6.40 8.25
N ARG A 125 9.49 5.79 9.24
CA ARG A 125 9.78 4.41 9.69
C ARG A 125 9.67 3.40 8.55
N MET A 126 8.64 3.48 7.72
CA MET A 126 8.43 2.54 6.62
C MET A 126 9.60 2.55 5.61
N GLU A 127 10.16 3.72 5.31
CA GLU A 127 11.32 3.82 4.42
C GLU A 127 12.54 3.13 5.02
N GLN A 128 12.78 3.31 6.32
CA GLN A 128 13.86 2.63 7.03
C GLN A 128 13.67 1.10 7.07
N LEU A 129 12.42 0.63 7.19
CA LEU A 129 12.12 -0.82 7.12
C LEU A 129 12.37 -1.39 5.72
N ARG A 130 12.00 -0.66 4.65
CA ARG A 130 12.26 -1.08 3.26
C ARG A 130 13.75 -1.12 2.97
N GLN A 131 14.48 -0.04 3.28
CA GLN A 131 15.93 -0.01 3.10
C GLN A 131 16.63 -1.10 3.92
N GLY A 132 16.23 -1.31 5.17
CA GLY A 132 16.81 -2.37 6.01
C GLY A 132 16.54 -3.78 5.48
N TYR A 133 15.43 -3.98 4.76
CA TYR A 133 15.15 -5.24 4.06
C TYR A 133 16.05 -5.43 2.83
N GLU A 134 16.18 -4.40 2.00
CA GLU A 134 17.06 -4.40 0.82
C GLU A 134 18.53 -4.61 1.19
N ASP A 135 18.98 -4.00 2.29
CA ASP A 135 20.32 -4.13 2.84
C ASP A 135 20.55 -5.47 3.57
N GLY A 136 19.53 -6.34 3.64
CA GLY A 136 19.59 -7.65 4.26
C GLY A 136 19.69 -7.65 5.79
N LEU A 137 19.41 -6.52 6.45
CA LEU A 137 19.63 -6.34 7.89
C LEU A 137 18.73 -7.24 8.77
N PHE A 138 17.56 -7.66 8.27
CA PHE A 138 16.67 -8.59 8.98
C PHE A 138 17.25 -10.01 9.15
N HIS A 139 18.33 -10.34 8.44
CA HIS A 139 19.05 -11.62 8.61
C HIS A 139 20.03 -11.59 9.80
N ASP A 140 20.07 -10.51 10.58
CA ASP A 140 20.77 -10.50 11.87
C ASP A 140 19.83 -10.98 12.98
N PHE A 141 20.26 -12.01 13.73
CA PHE A 141 19.44 -12.64 14.78
C PHE A 141 18.86 -11.64 15.78
N ARG A 142 19.57 -10.55 16.08
CA ARG A 142 19.14 -9.53 17.06
C ARG A 142 17.94 -8.72 16.62
N VAL A 143 17.62 -8.70 15.32
CA VAL A 143 16.47 -7.95 14.78
C VAL A 143 15.17 -8.73 14.92
N LEU A 144 15.23 -10.08 14.93
CA LEU A 144 14.05 -10.94 14.94
C LEU A 144 13.02 -10.58 16.03
N PRO A 145 13.40 -10.39 17.31
CA PRO A 145 12.39 -10.07 18.33
C PRO A 145 11.65 -8.77 18.05
N ALA A 146 12.34 -7.74 17.55
CA ALA A 146 11.74 -6.46 17.20
C ALA A 146 10.86 -6.57 15.94
N ALA A 147 11.27 -7.35 14.96
CA ALA A 147 10.49 -7.61 13.74
C ALA A 147 9.17 -8.33 14.07
N VAL A 148 9.21 -9.35 14.94
CA VAL A 148 8.00 -10.05 15.39
C VAL A 148 7.13 -9.14 16.27
N SER A 149 7.71 -8.34 17.17
CA SER A 149 6.95 -7.34 17.95
C SER A 149 6.26 -6.31 17.06
N GLY A 150 6.86 -5.96 15.92
CA GLY A 150 6.30 -5.02 14.95
C GLY A 150 4.95 -5.46 14.33
N LEU A 151 4.56 -6.73 14.47
CA LEU A 151 3.23 -7.22 14.09
C LEU A 151 2.09 -6.59 14.92
N ASP A 152 2.42 -6.01 16.09
CA ASP A 152 1.49 -5.28 16.94
C ASP A 152 1.44 -3.77 16.62
N ASP A 153 2.18 -3.28 15.62
CA ASP A 153 2.25 -1.84 15.34
C ASP A 153 0.88 -1.28 14.93
N SER A 154 0.57 -0.10 15.46
CA SER A 154 -0.69 0.61 15.21
C SER A 154 -0.83 1.16 13.78
N TYR A 155 0.28 1.39 13.07
CA TYR A 155 0.27 1.88 11.69
C TYR A 155 0.21 0.70 10.72
N ALA A 156 -0.97 0.44 10.16
CA ALA A 156 -1.33 -0.80 9.46
C ALA A 156 -0.36 -1.27 8.36
N GLU A 157 0.32 -0.34 7.67
CA GLU A 157 1.29 -0.68 6.62
C GLU A 157 2.51 -1.47 7.17
N ILE A 158 2.93 -1.21 8.40
CA ILE A 158 4.08 -1.89 9.03
C ILE A 158 3.80 -3.38 9.30
N PRO A 159 2.77 -3.77 10.08
CA PRO A 159 2.51 -5.17 10.33
C PRO A 159 2.16 -5.92 9.03
N ASP A 160 1.51 -5.25 8.07
CA ASP A 160 1.20 -5.86 6.77
C ASP A 160 2.49 -6.12 5.96
N TYR A 161 3.44 -5.18 5.93
CA TYR A 161 4.75 -5.40 5.29
C TYR A 161 5.57 -6.49 5.98
N LEU A 162 5.59 -6.50 7.32
CA LEU A 162 6.32 -7.50 8.10
C LEU A 162 5.75 -8.90 7.89
N GLN A 163 4.42 -9.03 7.90
CA GLN A 163 3.72 -10.31 7.72
C GLN A 163 3.85 -10.84 6.29
N ARG A 164 3.74 -9.99 5.26
CA ARG A 164 3.67 -10.44 3.87
C ARG A 164 5.04 -10.57 3.19
N THR A 165 6.04 -9.83 3.66
CA THR A 165 7.34 -9.73 2.98
C THR A 165 8.49 -10.18 3.87
N VAL A 166 8.65 -9.55 5.04
CA VAL A 166 9.87 -9.72 5.83
C VAL A 166 9.93 -11.07 6.54
N LEU A 167 8.95 -11.39 7.39
CA LEU A 167 8.97 -12.62 8.19
C LEU A 167 8.90 -13.89 7.34
N PRO A 168 8.11 -13.95 6.23
CA PRO A 168 8.16 -15.08 5.31
C PRO A 168 9.54 -15.32 4.70
N SER A 169 10.30 -14.26 4.40
CA SER A 169 11.65 -14.39 3.82
C SER A 169 12.67 -15.00 4.79
N LEU A 170 12.43 -14.89 6.10
CA LEU A 170 13.26 -15.48 7.14
C LEU A 170 12.92 -16.97 7.37
N GLY A 171 11.74 -17.41 6.92
CA GLY A 171 11.33 -18.80 7.00
C GLY A 171 11.34 -19.36 8.43
N MET A 172 11.89 -20.57 8.58
CA MET A 172 11.94 -21.27 9.87
C MET A 172 12.77 -20.55 10.94
N GLU A 173 13.65 -19.62 10.56
CA GLU A 173 14.44 -18.82 11.49
C GLU A 173 13.56 -17.88 12.35
N ALA A 174 12.40 -17.46 11.83
CA ALA A 174 11.45 -16.63 12.58
C ALA A 174 10.61 -17.43 13.58
N LEU A 175 10.48 -18.75 13.40
CA LEU A 175 9.56 -19.59 14.17
C LEU A 175 9.78 -19.52 15.70
N PRO A 176 11.02 -19.54 16.25
CA PRO A 176 11.21 -19.46 17.69
C PRO A 176 10.68 -18.14 18.28
N ALA A 177 10.94 -17.01 17.62
CA ALA A 177 10.47 -15.70 18.07
C ALA A 177 8.95 -15.58 17.94
N LEU A 178 8.36 -16.10 16.85
CA LEU A 178 6.91 -16.16 16.67
C LEU A 178 6.23 -16.96 17.79
N ARG A 179 6.72 -18.17 18.09
CA ARG A 179 6.18 -19.02 19.16
C ARG A 179 6.34 -18.38 20.55
N GLN A 180 7.50 -17.80 20.82
CA GLN A 180 7.78 -17.16 22.10
C GLN A 180 6.87 -15.95 22.37
N GLN A 181 6.53 -15.19 21.32
CA GLN A 181 5.73 -13.98 21.45
C GLN A 181 4.23 -14.20 21.24
N LEU A 182 3.79 -15.34 20.71
CA LEU A 182 2.38 -15.66 20.52
C LEU A 182 1.64 -15.73 21.85
N LYS A 183 0.58 -14.93 21.97
CA LYS A 183 -0.36 -14.97 23.10
C LYS A 183 -1.75 -15.34 22.60
N LEU A 184 -2.32 -16.43 23.13
CA LEU A 184 -3.67 -16.86 22.73
C LEU A 184 -4.73 -15.83 23.13
N ASP A 185 -4.57 -15.16 24.27
CA ASP A 185 -5.43 -14.06 24.74
C ASP A 185 -5.06 -12.69 24.13
N GLY A 186 -4.16 -12.69 23.15
CA GLY A 186 -3.60 -11.51 22.51
C GLY A 186 -4.49 -10.86 21.43
N GLY A 187 -3.89 -9.97 20.64
CA GLY A 187 -4.60 -9.12 19.67
C GLY A 187 -4.42 -9.52 18.21
N LYS A 188 -4.57 -8.54 17.31
CA LYS A 188 -4.36 -8.73 15.86
C LYS A 188 -2.93 -9.14 15.51
N GLY A 189 -1.92 -8.67 16.24
CA GLY A 189 -0.54 -9.12 16.00
C GLY A 189 -0.37 -10.60 16.32
N ASP A 190 -1.02 -11.11 17.38
CA ASP A 190 -1.02 -12.54 17.72
C ASP A 190 -1.77 -13.38 16.70
N ALA A 191 -2.88 -12.88 16.13
CA ALA A 191 -3.54 -13.50 14.99
C ALA A 191 -2.57 -13.65 13.79
N ARG A 192 -1.81 -12.60 13.45
CA ARG A 192 -0.78 -12.65 12.40
C ARG A 192 0.36 -13.62 12.74
N ARG A 193 0.80 -13.67 14.00
CA ARG A 193 1.80 -14.64 14.46
C ARG A 193 1.31 -16.07 14.27
N LEU A 194 0.05 -16.35 14.62
CA LEU A 194 -0.56 -17.67 14.45
C LEU A 194 -0.59 -18.08 12.97
N GLU A 195 -0.98 -17.17 12.08
CA GLU A 195 -0.98 -17.40 10.64
C GLU A 195 0.42 -17.71 10.10
N LEU A 196 1.43 -16.90 10.47
CA LEU A 196 2.83 -17.15 10.10
C LEU A 196 3.35 -18.48 10.65
N ILE A 197 3.01 -18.85 11.89
CA ILE A 197 3.40 -20.15 12.47
C ILE A 197 2.77 -21.30 11.67
N HIS A 198 1.48 -21.20 11.34
CA HIS A 198 0.81 -22.17 10.51
C HIS A 198 1.45 -22.26 9.12
N ASP A 199 1.83 -21.14 8.52
CA ASP A 199 2.47 -21.15 7.21
C ASP A 199 3.84 -21.84 7.18
N LEU A 200 4.59 -21.74 8.28
CA LEU A 200 5.89 -22.40 8.44
C LEU A 200 5.77 -23.89 8.75
N LEU A 201 4.81 -24.26 9.61
CA LEU A 201 4.67 -25.63 10.13
C LEU A 201 3.69 -26.51 9.34
N LYS A 202 2.80 -25.88 8.58
CA LYS A 202 1.67 -26.50 7.87
C LYS A 202 0.92 -27.44 8.83
N GLN A 203 0.78 -28.72 8.47
CA GLN A 203 0.04 -29.71 9.27
C GLN A 203 0.56 -29.84 10.70
N SER A 204 1.84 -29.56 10.96
CA SER A 204 2.41 -29.62 12.31
C SER A 204 1.90 -28.52 13.26
N ALA A 205 1.09 -27.57 12.77
CA ALA A 205 0.43 -26.53 13.59
C ALA A 205 -1.00 -26.89 14.01
N GLU A 206 -1.55 -28.02 13.58
CA GLU A 206 -2.96 -28.40 13.80
C GLU A 206 -3.39 -28.31 15.27
N ASP A 207 -2.64 -28.94 16.20
CA ASP A 207 -2.94 -28.90 17.63
C ASP A 207 -2.97 -27.48 18.19
N LEU A 208 -2.05 -26.62 17.73
CA LEU A 208 -1.99 -25.21 18.12
C LEU A 208 -3.20 -24.43 17.59
N LEU A 209 -3.63 -24.72 16.35
CA LEU A 209 -4.84 -24.11 15.78
C LEU A 209 -6.09 -24.52 16.55
N LEU A 210 -6.24 -25.80 16.90
CA LEU A 210 -7.37 -26.27 17.70
C LEU A 210 -7.40 -25.61 19.08
N GLN A 211 -6.24 -25.50 19.74
CA GLN A 211 -6.11 -24.78 21.01
C GLN A 211 -6.50 -23.30 20.86
N ALA A 212 -5.99 -22.62 19.84
CA ALA A 212 -6.27 -21.22 19.56
C ALA A 212 -7.75 -20.97 19.21
N ALA A 213 -8.38 -21.88 18.46
CA ALA A 213 -9.80 -21.83 18.11
C ALA A 213 -10.73 -22.06 19.31
N THR A 214 -10.24 -22.71 20.36
CA THR A 214 -11.04 -23.00 21.56
C THR A 214 -10.84 -21.95 22.66
N GLN A 215 -9.59 -21.53 22.89
CA GLN A 215 -9.19 -20.75 24.07
C GLN A 215 -8.73 -19.32 23.74
N GLY A 216 -8.58 -18.99 22.45
CA GLY A 216 -8.06 -17.70 22.02
C GLY A 216 -9.00 -16.53 22.26
N SER A 217 -8.45 -15.32 22.21
CA SER A 217 -9.20 -14.07 22.08
C SER A 217 -10.02 -14.09 20.79
N THR A 218 -10.98 -13.17 20.64
CA THR A 218 -11.83 -13.14 19.42
C THR A 218 -11.01 -13.09 18.13
N GLU A 219 -9.94 -12.29 18.09
CA GLU A 219 -9.08 -12.13 16.90
C GLU A 219 -8.31 -13.44 16.61
N VAL A 220 -7.58 -13.96 17.60
CA VAL A 220 -6.80 -15.20 17.48
C VAL A 220 -7.71 -16.39 17.15
N ARG A 221 -8.86 -16.49 17.81
CA ARG A 221 -9.86 -17.52 17.59
C ARG A 221 -10.41 -17.50 16.17
N SER A 222 -10.77 -16.31 15.66
CA SER A 222 -11.28 -16.19 14.28
C SER A 222 -10.24 -16.65 13.25
N THR A 223 -8.98 -16.24 13.39
CA THR A 223 -7.90 -16.69 12.50
C THR A 223 -7.69 -18.20 12.59
N ALA A 224 -7.69 -18.75 13.81
CA ALA A 224 -7.53 -20.19 14.00
C ALA A 224 -8.65 -20.99 13.31
N ILE A 225 -9.93 -20.60 13.49
CA ILE A 225 -11.08 -21.25 12.85
C ILE A 225 -10.98 -21.18 11.33
N GLU A 226 -10.59 -20.02 10.79
CA GLU A 226 -10.43 -19.89 9.34
C GLU A 226 -9.33 -20.82 8.81
N LEU A 227 -8.19 -20.93 9.50
CA LEU A 227 -7.08 -21.82 9.14
C LEU A 227 -7.45 -23.30 9.28
N LEU A 228 -8.33 -23.66 10.23
CA LEU A 228 -8.87 -25.03 10.36
C LEU A 228 -9.67 -25.46 9.12
N GLY A 229 -10.12 -24.54 8.27
CA GLY A 229 -10.73 -24.88 6.97
C GLY A 229 -9.80 -25.62 6.00
N ASN A 230 -8.51 -25.78 6.32
CA ASN A 230 -7.57 -26.63 5.58
C ASN A 230 -7.52 -28.08 6.09
N TYR A 231 -8.30 -28.42 7.11
CA TYR A 231 -8.28 -29.69 7.84
C TYR A 231 -9.71 -30.27 7.91
N PRO A 232 -10.12 -31.09 6.93
CA PRO A 232 -11.49 -31.63 6.86
C PRO A 232 -11.96 -32.37 8.12
N GLU A 233 -11.04 -32.91 8.91
CA GLU A 233 -11.32 -33.62 10.16
C GLU A 233 -11.97 -32.73 11.23
N HIS A 234 -11.84 -31.40 11.10
CA HIS A 234 -12.41 -30.42 12.03
C HIS A 234 -13.73 -29.80 11.54
N GLU A 235 -14.34 -30.34 10.48
CA GLU A 235 -15.59 -29.81 9.92
C GLU A 235 -16.70 -29.66 10.96
N ASP A 236 -16.93 -30.68 11.80
CA ASP A 236 -17.96 -30.65 12.85
C ASP A 236 -17.75 -29.48 13.82
N PHE A 237 -16.51 -29.26 14.25
CA PHE A 237 -16.17 -28.13 15.12
C PHE A 237 -16.43 -26.80 14.41
N ILE A 238 -16.03 -26.65 13.14
CA ILE A 238 -16.25 -25.44 12.35
C ILE A 238 -17.75 -25.16 12.17
N LEU A 239 -18.56 -26.19 11.93
CA LEU A 239 -20.02 -26.09 11.83
C LEU A 239 -20.63 -25.54 13.13
N GLU A 240 -20.17 -26.00 14.30
CA GLU A 240 -20.58 -25.44 15.59
C GLU A 240 -20.19 -23.96 15.71
N GLN A 241 -18.98 -23.58 15.25
CA GLN A 241 -18.51 -22.19 15.29
C GLN A 241 -19.36 -21.26 14.40
N ALA A 242 -19.98 -21.79 13.35
CA ALA A 242 -20.85 -21.02 12.47
C ALA A 242 -22.11 -20.51 13.20
N ASP A 243 -22.48 -21.07 14.35
CA ASP A 243 -23.61 -20.64 15.18
C ASP A 243 -23.20 -19.82 16.43
N ASP A 244 -21.93 -19.40 16.52
CA ASP A 244 -21.42 -18.61 17.64
C ASP A 244 -22.14 -17.24 17.79
N LYS A 245 -22.21 -16.72 19.01
CA LYS A 245 -22.83 -15.42 19.29
C LYS A 245 -22.08 -14.25 18.65
N LYS A 246 -20.76 -14.33 18.53
CA LYS A 246 -19.88 -13.29 17.97
C LYS A 246 -19.88 -13.35 16.44
N LYS A 247 -20.05 -12.18 15.81
CA LYS A 247 -20.13 -12.03 14.34
C LYS A 247 -18.82 -12.46 13.67
N GLU A 248 -17.69 -12.12 14.28
CA GLU A 248 -16.34 -12.38 13.79
C GLU A 248 -16.05 -13.88 13.68
N ILE A 249 -16.56 -14.64 14.65
CA ILE A 249 -16.39 -16.10 14.74
C ILE A 249 -17.26 -16.80 13.69
N ARG A 250 -18.53 -16.40 13.57
CA ARG A 250 -19.41 -16.93 12.51
C ARG A 250 -18.83 -16.66 11.13
N ARG A 251 -18.31 -15.46 10.89
CA ARG A 251 -17.66 -15.10 9.62
C ARG A 251 -16.48 -16.03 9.33
N ALA A 252 -15.55 -16.19 10.27
CA ALA A 252 -14.40 -17.09 10.11
C ALA A 252 -14.81 -18.53 9.82
N ALA A 253 -15.83 -19.03 10.52
CA ALA A 253 -16.37 -20.37 10.28
C ALA A 253 -16.94 -20.52 8.87
N LEU A 254 -17.70 -19.54 8.36
CA LEU A 254 -18.23 -19.58 6.99
C LEU A 254 -17.07 -19.58 5.95
N HIS A 255 -16.02 -18.79 6.16
CA HIS A 255 -14.82 -18.83 5.30
C HIS A 255 -14.08 -20.17 5.36
N ALA A 256 -14.03 -20.82 6.52
CA ALA A 256 -13.47 -22.17 6.63
C ALA A 256 -14.31 -23.19 5.85
N LEU A 257 -15.64 -23.15 6.02
CA LEU A 257 -16.59 -24.03 5.33
C LEU A 257 -16.54 -23.88 3.80
N SER A 258 -16.31 -22.67 3.29
CA SER A 258 -16.18 -22.46 1.84
C SER A 258 -14.97 -23.15 1.22
N ARG A 259 -13.91 -23.39 1.99
CA ARG A 259 -12.73 -24.17 1.55
C ARG A 259 -13.03 -25.66 1.55
N LEU A 260 -13.81 -26.15 2.50
CA LEU A 260 -14.19 -27.57 2.60
C LEU A 260 -15.14 -27.99 1.48
N GLY A 261 -16.20 -27.23 1.24
CA GLY A 261 -17.13 -27.47 0.11
C GLY A 261 -17.84 -28.82 0.14
N THR A 262 -17.93 -29.46 1.31
CA THR A 262 -18.69 -30.68 1.58
C THR A 262 -20.20 -30.40 1.59
N GLU A 263 -21.02 -31.45 1.56
CA GLU A 263 -22.49 -31.31 1.58
C GLU A 263 -22.99 -30.51 2.80
N GLN A 264 -22.42 -30.76 3.99
CA GLN A 264 -22.81 -30.06 5.22
C GLN A 264 -22.34 -28.60 5.21
N ALA A 265 -21.11 -28.33 4.74
CA ALA A 265 -20.61 -26.97 4.55
C ALA A 265 -21.47 -26.17 3.57
N ILE A 266 -21.83 -26.76 2.42
CA ILE A 266 -22.74 -26.17 1.43
C ILE A 266 -24.08 -25.85 2.07
N ALA A 267 -24.70 -26.82 2.76
CA ALA A 267 -25.98 -26.62 3.44
C ALA A 267 -25.90 -25.48 4.48
N ARG A 268 -24.80 -25.36 5.21
CA ARG A 268 -24.61 -24.31 6.21
C ARG A 268 -24.39 -22.93 5.59
N LEU A 269 -23.64 -22.84 4.50
CA LEU A 269 -23.45 -21.60 3.71
C LEU A 269 -24.77 -21.13 3.11
N TYR A 270 -25.52 -22.04 2.49
CA TYR A 270 -26.85 -21.77 1.94
C TYR A 270 -27.84 -21.30 3.03
N LYS A 271 -27.84 -21.96 4.20
CA LYS A 271 -28.63 -21.52 5.35
C LYS A 271 -28.24 -20.11 5.82
N ALA A 272 -26.96 -19.74 5.76
CA ALA A 272 -26.49 -18.41 6.15
C ALA A 272 -27.07 -17.32 5.23
N LEU A 273 -27.12 -17.59 3.92
CA LEU A 273 -27.65 -16.70 2.88
C LEU A 273 -29.10 -16.27 3.13
N GLY A 274 -29.94 -17.17 3.64
CA GLY A 274 -31.35 -16.90 3.95
C GLY A 274 -31.60 -16.42 5.39
N SER A 275 -30.57 -15.97 6.11
CA SER A 275 -30.67 -15.63 7.54
C SER A 275 -30.16 -14.22 7.84
N LYS A 276 -30.12 -13.84 9.13
CA LYS A 276 -29.49 -12.58 9.56
C LYS A 276 -28.01 -12.46 9.18
N ASP A 277 -27.36 -13.58 8.84
CA ASP A 277 -25.96 -13.63 8.44
C ASP A 277 -25.77 -13.57 6.91
N GLN A 278 -26.78 -13.17 6.15
CA GLN A 278 -26.73 -13.10 4.68
C GLN A 278 -25.50 -12.33 4.16
N GLU A 279 -25.18 -11.18 4.75
CA GLU A 279 -24.01 -10.37 4.36
C GLU A 279 -22.68 -11.07 4.71
N LEU A 280 -22.65 -11.90 5.75
CA LEU A 280 -21.46 -12.69 6.10
C LEU A 280 -21.25 -13.87 5.15
N ALA A 281 -22.32 -14.31 4.47
CA ALA A 281 -22.29 -15.49 3.61
C ALA A 281 -21.79 -15.17 2.20
N ILE A 282 -21.92 -13.91 1.73
CA ILE A 282 -21.59 -13.50 0.35
C ILE A 282 -20.18 -13.93 -0.04
N GLU A 283 -19.15 -13.43 0.64
CA GLU A 283 -17.75 -13.70 0.28
C GLU A 283 -17.38 -15.20 0.45
N PRO A 284 -17.77 -15.89 1.54
CA PRO A 284 -17.65 -17.35 1.61
C PRO A 284 -18.30 -18.10 0.43
N ILE A 285 -19.50 -17.71 -0.01
CA ILE A 285 -20.16 -18.34 -1.15
C ILE A 285 -19.38 -18.06 -2.44
N GLN A 286 -18.92 -16.82 -2.67
CA GLN A 286 -18.06 -16.45 -3.80
C GLN A 286 -16.79 -17.31 -3.87
N LEU A 287 -16.15 -17.58 -2.72
CA LEU A 287 -14.92 -18.39 -2.63
C LEU A 287 -15.16 -19.90 -2.78
N CYS A 288 -16.35 -20.40 -2.43
CA CYS A 288 -16.65 -21.83 -2.46
C CYS A 288 -16.64 -22.40 -3.89
N LYS A 289 -15.84 -23.44 -4.15
CA LYS A 289 -15.72 -24.02 -5.50
C LYS A 289 -16.80 -25.05 -5.85
N ALA A 290 -17.64 -25.43 -4.88
CA ALA A 290 -18.69 -26.42 -5.11
C ALA A 290 -19.78 -25.87 -6.03
N ASN A 291 -20.00 -26.53 -7.17
CA ASN A 291 -21.01 -26.11 -8.14
C ASN A 291 -22.43 -26.22 -7.56
N ASP A 292 -22.69 -27.23 -6.73
CA ASP A 292 -24.00 -27.45 -6.11
C ASP A 292 -24.45 -26.26 -5.26
N LEU A 293 -23.52 -25.57 -4.57
CA LEU A 293 -23.84 -24.33 -3.86
C LEU A 293 -24.21 -23.20 -4.83
N THR A 294 -23.50 -23.08 -5.96
CA THR A 294 -23.80 -22.09 -6.99
C THR A 294 -25.20 -22.31 -7.56
N LEU A 295 -25.56 -23.57 -7.87
CA LEU A 295 -26.89 -23.94 -8.34
C LEU A 295 -27.97 -23.68 -7.28
N ALA A 296 -27.68 -23.95 -6.00
CA ALA A 296 -28.60 -23.66 -4.90
C ALA A 296 -28.87 -22.14 -4.76
N VAL A 297 -27.83 -21.30 -4.86
CA VAL A 297 -27.96 -19.84 -4.87
C VAL A 297 -28.79 -19.37 -6.05
N ILE A 298 -28.58 -19.93 -7.25
CA ILE A 298 -29.40 -19.61 -8.43
C ILE A 298 -30.87 -19.99 -8.18
N GLY A 299 -31.16 -21.18 -7.67
CA GLY A 299 -32.54 -21.59 -7.36
C GLY A 299 -33.22 -20.68 -6.32
N HIS A 300 -32.47 -20.19 -5.34
CA HIS A 300 -32.94 -19.19 -4.38
C HIS A 300 -33.23 -17.84 -5.05
N ALA A 301 -32.33 -17.40 -5.93
CA ALA A 301 -32.48 -16.17 -6.70
C ALA A 301 -33.70 -16.24 -7.65
N GLU A 302 -33.94 -17.40 -8.28
CA GLU A 302 -35.13 -17.64 -9.11
C GLU A 302 -36.43 -17.57 -8.30
N SER A 303 -36.46 -18.20 -7.13
CA SER A 303 -37.63 -18.15 -6.23
C SER A 303 -37.89 -16.72 -5.75
N THR A 304 -36.83 -15.95 -5.50
CA THR A 304 -36.92 -14.54 -5.11
C THR A 304 -37.39 -13.65 -6.26
N LEU A 305 -36.92 -13.91 -7.48
CA LEU A 305 -37.40 -13.28 -8.71
C LEU A 305 -38.90 -13.53 -8.91
N GLU A 306 -39.39 -14.75 -8.73
CA GLU A 306 -40.82 -15.07 -8.83
C GLU A 306 -41.68 -14.26 -7.85
N ARG A 307 -41.21 -14.05 -6.61
CA ARG A 307 -41.91 -13.19 -5.64
C ARG A 307 -42.04 -11.74 -6.12
N ILE A 308 -41.01 -11.21 -6.78
CA ILE A 308 -41.05 -9.86 -7.37
C ILE A 308 -42.08 -9.80 -8.49
N ILE A 309 -42.08 -10.79 -9.39
CA ILE A 309 -43.05 -10.92 -10.49
C ILE A 309 -44.48 -10.98 -9.93
N GLN A 310 -44.69 -11.74 -8.86
CA GLN A 310 -45.98 -11.85 -8.16
C GLN A 310 -46.30 -10.66 -7.25
N ARG A 311 -45.48 -9.60 -7.24
CA ARG A 311 -45.65 -8.38 -6.43
C ARG A 311 -45.74 -8.64 -4.92
N THR A 312 -45.06 -9.68 -4.43
CA THR A 312 -45.10 -10.12 -3.03
C THR A 312 -43.86 -9.66 -2.28
N HIS A 313 -44.02 -8.73 -1.32
CA HIS A 313 -42.92 -8.17 -0.52
C HIS A 313 -41.72 -7.73 -1.37
N VAL A 314 -41.99 -6.94 -2.41
CA VAL A 314 -41.02 -6.60 -3.48
C VAL A 314 -39.73 -5.99 -2.93
N GLU A 315 -39.81 -5.09 -1.96
CA GLU A 315 -38.62 -4.44 -1.39
C GLU A 315 -37.68 -5.45 -0.70
N ASP A 316 -38.24 -6.36 0.11
CA ASP A 316 -37.45 -7.39 0.79
C ASP A 316 -36.91 -8.43 -0.20
N ALA A 317 -37.72 -8.78 -1.21
CA ALA A 317 -37.29 -9.67 -2.29
C ALA A 317 -36.16 -9.04 -3.12
N ALA A 318 -36.21 -7.73 -3.41
CA ALA A 318 -35.14 -7.04 -4.12
C ALA A 318 -33.83 -7.01 -3.30
N LYS A 319 -33.90 -6.77 -1.98
CA LYS A 319 -32.74 -6.86 -1.09
C LYS A 319 -32.12 -8.25 -1.10
N GLN A 320 -32.95 -9.29 -1.00
CA GLN A 320 -32.49 -10.67 -1.03
C GLN A 320 -31.85 -11.04 -2.38
N LEU A 321 -32.48 -10.63 -3.49
CA LEU A 321 -31.98 -10.88 -4.83
C LEU A 321 -30.64 -10.20 -5.09
N LEU A 322 -30.42 -9.01 -4.50
CA LEU A 322 -29.12 -8.34 -4.56
C LEU A 322 -28.04 -9.15 -3.84
N VAL A 323 -28.35 -9.73 -2.67
CA VAL A 323 -27.42 -10.61 -1.95
C VAL A 323 -27.11 -11.86 -2.77
N ASP A 324 -28.12 -12.46 -3.41
CA ASP A 324 -27.94 -13.63 -4.27
C ASP A 324 -27.02 -13.31 -5.46
N ILE A 325 -27.25 -12.20 -6.16
CA ILE A 325 -26.41 -11.75 -7.28
C ILE A 325 -24.96 -11.54 -6.82
N ARG A 326 -24.74 -10.83 -5.71
CA ARG A 326 -23.39 -10.63 -5.16
C ARG A 326 -22.72 -11.95 -4.82
N SER A 327 -23.47 -12.92 -4.30
CA SER A 327 -22.94 -14.24 -3.96
C SER A 327 -22.48 -15.05 -5.18
N LEU A 328 -22.97 -14.71 -6.38
CA LEU A 328 -22.58 -15.31 -7.65
C LEU A 328 -21.35 -14.63 -8.31
N GLU A 329 -20.80 -13.56 -7.73
CA GLU A 329 -19.57 -12.95 -8.23
C GLU A 329 -18.41 -13.96 -8.25
N GLY A 330 -17.60 -13.92 -9.32
CA GLY A 330 -16.51 -14.86 -9.55
C GLY A 330 -16.94 -16.25 -10.07
N LYS A 331 -18.24 -16.56 -10.15
CA LYS A 331 -18.74 -17.82 -10.71
C LYS A 331 -18.80 -17.76 -12.25
N ARG A 332 -17.97 -18.57 -12.90
CA ARG A 332 -17.86 -18.63 -14.37
C ARG A 332 -18.56 -19.86 -14.94
N VAL A 333 -19.89 -19.95 -14.77
CA VAL A 333 -20.69 -21.08 -15.25
C VAL A 333 -21.90 -20.60 -16.08
N PRO A 334 -22.34 -21.34 -17.12
CA PRO A 334 -23.44 -20.94 -18.00
C PRO A 334 -24.77 -20.69 -17.28
N GLU A 335 -25.02 -21.39 -16.16
CA GLU A 335 -26.24 -21.25 -15.37
C GLU A 335 -26.39 -19.86 -14.76
N VAL A 336 -25.27 -19.22 -14.37
CA VAL A 336 -25.26 -17.83 -13.91
C VAL A 336 -25.69 -16.90 -15.05
N VAL A 337 -25.14 -17.11 -16.25
CA VAL A 337 -25.50 -16.31 -17.44
C VAL A 337 -26.98 -16.48 -17.76
N HIS A 338 -27.49 -17.72 -17.78
CA HIS A 338 -28.89 -18.00 -18.07
C HIS A 338 -29.84 -17.30 -17.07
N PHE A 339 -29.50 -17.35 -15.78
CA PHE A 339 -30.26 -16.65 -14.75
C PHE A 339 -30.25 -15.13 -14.96
N LEU A 340 -29.08 -14.53 -15.23
CA LEU A 340 -28.96 -13.09 -15.47
C LEU A 340 -29.69 -12.65 -16.74
N GLU A 341 -29.64 -13.43 -17.81
CA GLU A 341 -30.41 -13.22 -19.04
C GLU A 341 -31.91 -13.20 -18.76
N LYS A 342 -32.41 -14.18 -17.99
CA LYS A 342 -33.82 -14.26 -17.59
C LYS A 342 -34.22 -13.05 -16.74
N LEU A 343 -33.43 -12.70 -15.73
CA LEU A 343 -33.67 -11.54 -14.86
C LEU A 343 -33.75 -10.24 -15.69
N LEU A 344 -32.76 -10.01 -16.56
CA LEU A 344 -32.66 -8.82 -17.41
C LEU A 344 -33.55 -8.88 -18.66
N SER A 345 -34.34 -9.94 -18.85
CA SER A 345 -35.33 -9.99 -19.92
C SER A 345 -36.76 -9.91 -19.38
N THR A 346 -36.94 -9.85 -18.05
CA THR A 346 -38.25 -9.88 -17.42
C THR A 346 -38.80 -8.45 -17.25
N PRO A 347 -39.92 -8.07 -17.90
CA PRO A 347 -40.46 -6.70 -17.79
C PRO A 347 -41.04 -6.38 -16.41
N ASP A 348 -41.57 -7.38 -15.71
CA ASP A 348 -42.21 -7.19 -14.40
C ASP A 348 -41.24 -6.73 -13.31
N VAL A 349 -39.95 -6.99 -13.47
CA VAL A 349 -38.91 -6.52 -12.54
C VAL A 349 -38.44 -5.10 -12.81
N ILE A 350 -39.02 -4.38 -13.77
CA ILE A 350 -38.64 -2.98 -14.04
C ILE A 350 -39.45 -2.04 -13.13
N VAL A 351 -39.04 -1.97 -11.87
CA VAL A 351 -39.64 -1.10 -10.85
C VAL A 351 -38.56 -0.37 -10.05
N PRO A 352 -38.88 0.73 -9.33
CA PRO A 352 -37.89 1.48 -8.58
C PRO A 352 -37.12 0.64 -7.55
N GLU A 353 -37.77 -0.32 -6.91
CA GLU A 353 -37.19 -1.16 -5.85
C GLU A 353 -36.08 -2.10 -6.34
N THR A 354 -36.09 -2.45 -7.62
CA THR A 354 -35.17 -3.43 -8.24
C THR A 354 -34.09 -2.76 -9.09
N GLU A 355 -34.01 -1.42 -9.11
CA GLU A 355 -33.02 -0.70 -9.92
C GLU A 355 -31.58 -1.13 -9.61
N VAL A 356 -31.22 -1.19 -8.33
CA VAL A 356 -29.88 -1.62 -7.87
C VAL A 356 -29.61 -3.09 -8.21
N VAL A 357 -30.64 -3.94 -8.17
CA VAL A 357 -30.55 -5.37 -8.52
C VAL A 357 -30.20 -5.50 -10.01
N LEU A 358 -30.87 -4.75 -10.88
CA LEU A 358 -30.63 -4.81 -12.32
C LEU A 358 -29.24 -4.25 -12.70
N GLU A 359 -28.78 -3.20 -12.02
CA GLU A 359 -27.40 -2.70 -12.20
C GLU A 359 -26.35 -3.72 -11.76
N ALA A 360 -26.57 -4.38 -10.61
CA ALA A 360 -25.70 -5.45 -10.14
C ALA A 360 -25.68 -6.65 -11.09
N ALA A 361 -26.85 -7.04 -11.64
CA ALA A 361 -26.95 -8.10 -12.64
C ALA A 361 -26.19 -7.75 -13.94
N ALA A 362 -26.33 -6.50 -14.42
CA ALA A 362 -25.63 -6.03 -15.61
C ALA A 362 -24.11 -5.95 -15.41
N GLU A 363 -23.64 -5.56 -14.22
CA GLU A 363 -22.20 -5.59 -13.90
C GLU A 363 -21.69 -7.04 -13.81
N LEU A 364 -22.42 -7.94 -13.15
CA LEU A 364 -22.03 -9.34 -13.05
C LEU A 364 -21.93 -10.01 -14.42
N LEU A 365 -22.83 -9.72 -15.35
CA LEU A 365 -22.73 -10.19 -16.74
C LEU A 365 -21.39 -9.85 -17.40
N LEU A 366 -20.85 -8.64 -17.15
CA LEU A 366 -19.55 -8.23 -17.70
C LEU A 366 -18.37 -8.94 -17.02
N GLN A 367 -18.54 -9.41 -15.78
CA GLN A 367 -17.50 -10.06 -14.98
C GLN A 367 -17.41 -11.58 -15.17
N VAL A 368 -18.51 -12.25 -15.53
CA VAL A 368 -18.56 -13.72 -15.72
C VAL A 368 -17.58 -14.20 -16.80
N ASP A 369 -17.23 -13.32 -17.75
CA ASP A 369 -16.24 -13.57 -18.79
C ASP A 369 -16.55 -14.83 -19.61
N LEU A 370 -17.79 -14.94 -20.08
CA LEU A 370 -18.25 -15.97 -21.00
C LEU A 370 -18.79 -15.32 -22.29
N PRO A 371 -18.54 -15.91 -23.49
CA PRO A 371 -18.95 -15.32 -24.76
C PRO A 371 -20.47 -15.06 -24.87
N GLU A 372 -21.29 -15.93 -24.28
CA GLU A 372 -22.75 -15.80 -24.23
C GLU A 372 -23.16 -14.53 -23.46
N ALA A 373 -22.53 -14.31 -22.29
CA ALA A 373 -22.80 -13.15 -21.44
C ALA A 373 -22.44 -11.85 -22.15
N ASP A 374 -21.28 -11.80 -22.82
CA ASP A 374 -20.85 -10.62 -23.57
C ASP A 374 -21.81 -10.32 -24.74
N ARG A 375 -22.24 -11.35 -25.48
CA ARG A 375 -23.21 -11.20 -26.58
C ARG A 375 -24.55 -10.66 -26.08
N PHE A 376 -25.06 -11.16 -24.97
CA PHE A 376 -26.30 -10.66 -24.39
C PHE A 376 -26.13 -9.22 -23.87
N ALA A 377 -25.05 -8.92 -23.16
CA ALA A 377 -24.76 -7.60 -22.60
C ALA A 377 -24.74 -6.49 -23.67
N VAL A 378 -24.24 -6.77 -24.87
CA VAL A 378 -24.29 -5.84 -26.03
C VAL A 378 -25.72 -5.42 -26.38
N THR A 379 -26.73 -6.27 -26.15
CA THR A 379 -28.13 -5.99 -26.51
C THR A 379 -28.92 -5.24 -25.44
N LEU A 380 -28.43 -5.16 -24.19
CA LEU A 380 -29.18 -4.60 -23.05
C LEU A 380 -29.67 -3.16 -23.28
N HIS A 381 -28.90 -2.33 -23.97
CA HIS A 381 -29.28 -0.97 -24.30
C HIS A 381 -30.52 -0.88 -25.21
N GLU A 382 -30.79 -1.88 -26.04
CA GLU A 382 -32.02 -1.95 -26.85
C GLU A 382 -33.20 -2.44 -26.02
N LEU A 383 -32.98 -3.47 -25.19
CA LEU A 383 -34.01 -4.06 -24.33
C LEU A 383 -34.58 -3.07 -23.30
N TYR A 384 -33.77 -2.13 -22.82
CA TYR A 384 -34.13 -1.20 -21.75
C TYR A 384 -34.16 0.28 -22.16
N ASN A 385 -34.47 0.58 -23.43
CA ASN A 385 -34.57 1.96 -23.91
C ASN A 385 -33.36 2.82 -23.47
N ARG A 386 -32.15 2.28 -23.66
CA ARG A 386 -30.86 2.88 -23.33
C ARG A 386 -30.50 2.99 -21.85
N LYS A 387 -31.29 2.48 -20.90
CA LYS A 387 -30.92 2.48 -19.46
C LYS A 387 -29.55 1.84 -19.19
N PHE A 388 -29.25 0.72 -19.85
CA PHE A 388 -27.98 -0.01 -19.67
C PHE A 388 -26.95 0.27 -20.79
N ILE A 389 -27.05 1.43 -21.45
CA ILE A 389 -26.13 1.79 -22.55
C ILE A 389 -24.64 1.72 -22.14
N ALA A 390 -24.33 2.10 -20.90
CA ALA A 390 -23.00 2.00 -20.32
C ALA A 390 -22.43 0.56 -20.36
N TYR A 391 -23.24 -0.41 -19.95
CA TYR A 391 -22.86 -1.83 -19.89
C TYR A 391 -22.77 -2.42 -21.30
N SER A 392 -23.74 -2.13 -22.16
CA SER A 392 -23.69 -2.56 -23.56
C SER A 392 -22.48 -2.01 -24.31
N PHE A 393 -22.08 -0.76 -24.02
CA PHE A 393 -20.88 -0.18 -24.61
C PHE A 393 -19.62 -0.92 -24.16
N ARG A 394 -19.46 -1.19 -22.86
CA ARG A 394 -18.32 -1.97 -22.34
C ARG A 394 -18.24 -3.36 -22.96
N ALA A 395 -19.37 -4.06 -23.06
CA ALA A 395 -19.44 -5.37 -23.72
C ALA A 395 -19.08 -5.27 -25.21
N ALA A 396 -19.60 -4.26 -25.91
CA ALA A 396 -19.36 -4.07 -27.33
C ALA A 396 -17.87 -3.81 -27.63
N VAL A 397 -17.21 -2.97 -26.83
CA VAL A 397 -15.76 -2.72 -26.95
C VAL A 397 -14.96 -4.01 -26.77
N LYS A 398 -15.42 -4.93 -25.91
CA LYS A 398 -14.76 -6.21 -25.66
C LYS A 398 -14.85 -7.18 -26.85
N ILE A 399 -15.97 -7.24 -27.56
CA ILE A 399 -16.24 -8.31 -28.55
C ILE A 399 -16.45 -7.85 -30.00
N LEU A 400 -16.64 -6.55 -30.26
CA LEU A 400 -16.91 -6.04 -31.61
C LEU A 400 -15.70 -5.28 -32.18
N PRO A 401 -15.56 -5.24 -33.52
CA PRO A 401 -14.64 -4.34 -34.19
C PRO A 401 -14.89 -2.86 -33.81
N PRO A 402 -13.85 -2.01 -33.73
CA PRO A 402 -14.01 -0.61 -33.33
C PRO A 402 -15.02 0.18 -34.18
N GLU A 403 -15.10 -0.11 -35.47
CA GLU A 403 -16.04 0.48 -36.42
C GLU A 403 -17.50 0.15 -36.09
N ASP A 404 -17.78 -1.09 -35.70
CA ASP A 404 -19.12 -1.54 -35.32
C ASP A 404 -19.54 -0.92 -33.99
N VAL A 405 -18.60 -0.75 -33.05
CA VAL A 405 -18.85 -0.01 -31.80
C VAL A 405 -19.20 1.45 -32.12
N TYR A 406 -18.49 2.09 -33.04
CA TYR A 406 -18.81 3.47 -33.41
C TYR A 406 -20.22 3.58 -34.02
N GLU A 407 -20.54 2.75 -35.03
CA GLU A 407 -21.85 2.79 -35.70
C GLU A 407 -23.00 2.58 -34.73
N ARG A 408 -22.83 1.67 -33.77
CA ARG A 408 -23.87 1.32 -32.81
C ARG A 408 -24.17 2.44 -31.81
N PHE A 409 -23.16 3.15 -31.32
CA PHE A 409 -23.32 4.08 -30.18
C PHE A 409 -23.19 5.57 -30.53
N CYS A 410 -22.67 5.92 -31.71
CA CYS A 410 -22.43 7.34 -32.06
C CYS A 410 -23.72 8.18 -32.08
N HIS A 411 -24.85 7.57 -32.46
CA HIS A 411 -26.13 8.25 -32.57
C HIS A 411 -26.76 8.60 -31.21
N ASP A 412 -26.44 7.86 -30.15
CA ASP A 412 -26.91 8.13 -28.80
C ASP A 412 -26.26 9.37 -28.18
N LEU A 413 -25.21 9.94 -28.82
CA LEU A 413 -24.55 11.17 -28.39
C LEU A 413 -25.07 12.44 -29.08
N LYS A 414 -26.07 12.36 -29.97
CA LYS A 414 -26.59 13.52 -30.73
C LYS A 414 -27.07 14.67 -29.81
N ASP A 415 -27.63 14.35 -28.65
CA ASP A 415 -28.01 15.34 -27.63
C ASP A 415 -27.43 14.96 -26.25
N LYS A 416 -26.35 15.64 -25.87
CA LYS A 416 -25.65 15.41 -24.58
C LYS A 416 -26.49 15.68 -23.33
N LYS A 417 -27.67 16.28 -23.46
CA LYS A 417 -28.58 16.50 -22.32
C LYS A 417 -29.35 15.24 -21.94
N GLN A 418 -29.53 14.30 -22.86
CA GLN A 418 -30.22 13.04 -22.62
C GLN A 418 -29.44 12.16 -21.63
N THR A 419 -30.17 11.40 -20.81
CA THR A 419 -29.57 10.53 -19.78
C THR A 419 -28.63 9.49 -20.40
N ALA A 420 -29.06 8.82 -21.47
CA ALA A 420 -28.24 7.85 -22.19
C ALA A 420 -26.91 8.45 -22.70
N ALA A 421 -26.95 9.67 -23.24
CA ALA A 421 -25.75 10.36 -23.70
C ALA A 421 -24.79 10.68 -22.55
N LYS A 422 -25.30 11.09 -21.39
CA LYS A 422 -24.49 11.35 -20.19
C LYS A 422 -23.82 10.07 -19.67
N ASP A 423 -24.55 8.97 -19.63
CA ASP A 423 -24.03 7.67 -19.20
C ASP A 423 -22.96 7.15 -20.16
N LEU A 424 -23.21 7.25 -21.46
CA LEU A 424 -22.24 6.87 -22.47
C LEU A 424 -20.97 7.74 -22.40
N LEU A 425 -21.10 9.07 -22.27
CA LEU A 425 -19.94 9.96 -22.07
C LEU A 425 -19.17 9.65 -20.79
N ARG A 426 -19.86 9.30 -19.70
CA ARG A 426 -19.22 8.88 -18.44
C ARG A 426 -18.36 7.64 -18.67
N VAL A 427 -18.90 6.60 -19.31
CA VAL A 427 -18.15 5.37 -19.60
C VAL A 427 -16.99 5.61 -20.57
N LEU A 428 -17.20 6.42 -21.62
CA LEU A 428 -16.14 6.80 -22.55
C LEU A 428 -14.95 7.44 -21.81
N ARG A 429 -15.20 8.35 -20.85
CA ARG A 429 -14.13 8.96 -20.03
C ARG A 429 -13.40 7.96 -19.13
N THR A 430 -14.04 6.86 -18.75
CA THR A 430 -13.40 5.79 -17.96
C THR A 430 -12.60 4.83 -18.85
N MET A 431 -13.10 4.55 -20.06
CA MET A 431 -12.54 3.58 -20.99
C MET A 431 -11.39 4.15 -21.83
N PHE A 432 -11.45 5.43 -22.20
CA PHE A 432 -10.31 6.07 -22.84
C PHE A 432 -9.22 6.29 -21.79
N PRO A 433 -7.95 6.01 -22.10
CA PRO A 433 -6.83 6.36 -21.22
C PRO A 433 -6.83 7.86 -20.88
N THR A 434 -6.45 8.23 -19.66
CA THR A 434 -6.21 9.66 -19.35
C THR A 434 -4.96 10.14 -20.08
N LEU A 435 -4.87 11.45 -20.33
CA LEU A 435 -3.69 12.01 -20.99
C LEU A 435 -2.45 11.85 -20.12
N GLU A 436 -2.59 12.01 -18.81
CA GLU A 436 -1.52 11.76 -17.84
C GLU A 436 -1.03 10.32 -17.91
N HIS A 437 -1.94 9.33 -17.93
CA HIS A 437 -1.56 7.92 -18.05
C HIS A 437 -0.77 7.65 -19.34
N GLN A 438 -1.22 8.20 -20.47
CA GLN A 438 -0.53 8.09 -21.76
C GLN A 438 0.88 8.72 -21.76
N MET A 439 1.13 9.72 -20.91
CA MET A 439 2.44 10.35 -20.77
C MET A 439 3.43 9.46 -20.00
N TYR A 440 2.94 8.66 -19.04
CA TYR A 440 3.79 7.81 -18.19
C TYR A 440 4.21 6.50 -18.89
N TYR A 441 3.32 5.81 -19.60
CA TYR A 441 3.61 4.49 -20.22
C TYR A 441 4.14 4.63 -21.66
N ALA A 442 5.15 3.83 -22.07
CA ALA A 442 5.81 3.96 -23.39
C ALA A 442 4.80 3.75 -24.51
N THR A 443 4.80 4.59 -25.56
CA THR A 443 3.81 4.51 -26.66
C THR A 443 3.81 3.16 -27.36
N ALA A 444 4.94 2.46 -27.45
CA ALA A 444 5.03 1.12 -28.04
C ALA A 444 4.46 0.01 -27.14
N GLU A 445 4.66 0.10 -25.82
CA GLU A 445 4.06 -0.81 -24.83
C GLU A 445 2.55 -0.53 -24.70
N TYR A 446 2.18 0.75 -24.74
CA TYR A 446 0.80 1.22 -24.78
C TYR A 446 0.06 0.77 -26.05
N GLU A 447 0.61 1.00 -27.25
CA GLU A 447 -0.02 0.60 -28.52
C GLU A 447 -0.08 -0.92 -28.72
N ALA A 448 0.83 -1.69 -28.12
CA ALA A 448 0.82 -3.15 -28.17
C ALA A 448 -0.24 -3.77 -27.25
N GLU A 449 -0.61 -3.09 -26.16
CA GLU A 449 -1.47 -3.64 -25.10
C GLU A 449 -2.88 -3.01 -25.05
N HIS A 450 -3.17 -1.91 -25.78
CA HIS A 450 -4.41 -1.16 -25.63
C HIS A 450 -5.40 -1.32 -26.81
N GLN A 451 -6.69 -1.24 -26.45
CA GLN A 451 -7.83 -1.29 -27.37
C GLN A 451 -7.70 -0.25 -28.48
N LYS A 452 -7.79 -0.69 -29.75
CA LYS A 452 -7.90 0.21 -30.90
C LYS A 452 -9.29 0.85 -30.92
N TRP A 453 -9.34 2.17 -31.11
CA TRP A 453 -10.58 2.92 -31.20
C TRP A 453 -10.80 3.45 -32.62
N ASP A 454 -12.06 3.53 -33.04
CA ASP A 454 -12.40 4.10 -34.35
C ASP A 454 -12.05 5.61 -34.38
N PRO A 455 -11.31 6.09 -35.39
CA PRO A 455 -10.87 7.49 -35.47
C PRO A 455 -12.02 8.49 -35.59
N ARG A 456 -13.24 8.06 -35.92
CA ARG A 456 -14.41 8.94 -36.02
C ARG A 456 -14.90 9.45 -34.66
N TRP A 457 -14.50 8.82 -33.54
CA TRP A 457 -14.84 9.28 -32.19
C TRP A 457 -14.34 10.70 -31.90
N VAL A 458 -13.10 11.03 -32.26
CA VAL A 458 -12.53 12.37 -31.98
C VAL A 458 -13.30 13.47 -32.72
N HIS A 459 -13.72 13.22 -33.97
CA HIS A 459 -14.53 14.18 -34.73
C HIS A 459 -15.93 14.38 -34.14
N LEU A 460 -16.52 13.33 -33.55
CA LEU A 460 -17.77 13.45 -32.83
C LEU A 460 -17.61 14.29 -31.56
N PHE A 461 -16.55 14.09 -30.78
CA PHE A 461 -16.29 14.87 -29.57
C PHE A 461 -16.00 16.34 -29.86
N VAL A 462 -15.36 16.66 -30.99
CA VAL A 462 -15.23 18.05 -31.46
C VAL A 462 -16.61 18.69 -31.69
N LYS A 463 -17.55 17.97 -32.34
CA LYS A 463 -18.91 18.47 -32.58
C LYS A 463 -19.72 18.66 -31.28
N LEU A 464 -19.43 17.86 -30.26
CA LEU A 464 -20.13 17.91 -28.96
C LEU A 464 -19.52 18.91 -27.96
N ASP A 465 -18.38 19.51 -28.31
CA ASP A 465 -17.55 20.35 -27.45
C ASP A 465 -17.07 19.61 -26.19
N GLU A 466 -16.68 18.34 -26.35
CA GLU A 466 -16.11 17.49 -25.28
C GLU A 466 -14.58 17.55 -25.30
N THR A 467 -14.02 18.71 -24.97
CA THR A 467 -12.58 19.04 -25.12
C THR A 467 -11.66 18.00 -24.49
N GLU A 468 -12.02 17.52 -23.30
CA GLU A 468 -11.23 16.55 -22.55
C GLU A 468 -11.09 15.21 -23.29
N LEU A 469 -12.16 14.71 -23.90
CA LEU A 469 -12.14 13.52 -24.73
C LEU A 469 -11.42 13.75 -26.07
N VAL A 470 -11.53 14.96 -26.65
CA VAL A 470 -10.76 15.33 -27.85
C VAL A 470 -9.26 15.26 -27.56
N CYS A 471 -8.80 15.84 -26.45
CA CYS A 471 -7.39 15.82 -26.04
C CYS A 471 -6.86 14.39 -25.89
N ARG A 472 -7.65 13.46 -25.36
CA ARG A 472 -7.24 12.06 -25.18
C ARG A 472 -7.01 11.34 -26.51
N LEU A 473 -7.80 11.64 -27.55
CA LEU A 473 -7.78 10.93 -28.83
C LEU A 473 -7.02 11.62 -29.97
N ALA A 474 -6.63 12.87 -29.81
CA ALA A 474 -5.93 13.64 -30.83
C ALA A 474 -4.49 13.16 -31.05
N HIS A 475 -4.25 12.36 -32.10
CA HIS A 475 -2.93 11.76 -32.43
C HIS A 475 -2.43 12.17 -33.82
N ASP A 476 -3.29 12.07 -34.85
CA ASP A 476 -2.91 12.32 -36.24
C ASP A 476 -2.93 13.81 -36.62
N LYS A 477 -2.18 14.17 -37.68
CA LYS A 477 -2.16 15.53 -38.25
C LYS A 477 -3.53 15.89 -38.87
N HIS A 478 -4.43 16.42 -38.06
CA HIS A 478 -5.76 16.87 -38.49
C HIS A 478 -5.98 18.36 -38.23
N ALA A 479 -6.03 19.16 -39.29
CA ALA A 479 -6.17 20.62 -39.20
C ALA A 479 -7.42 21.08 -38.43
N GLN A 480 -8.56 20.39 -38.59
CA GLN A 480 -9.80 20.73 -37.89
C GLN A 480 -9.69 20.52 -36.37
N ILE A 481 -9.06 19.42 -35.94
CA ILE A 481 -8.88 19.11 -34.52
C ILE A 481 -7.87 20.10 -33.90
N ALA A 482 -6.78 20.39 -34.61
CA ALA A 482 -5.81 21.39 -34.17
C ALA A 482 -6.47 22.78 -34.01
N ALA A 483 -7.27 23.22 -34.99
CA ALA A 483 -8.00 24.49 -34.89
C ALA A 483 -8.95 24.54 -33.68
N TYR A 484 -9.69 23.46 -33.42
CA TYR A 484 -10.54 23.34 -32.24
C TYR A 484 -9.76 23.46 -30.92
N LEU A 485 -8.64 22.75 -30.79
CA LEU A 485 -7.79 22.80 -29.59
C LEU A 485 -7.15 24.17 -29.39
N VAL A 486 -6.70 24.84 -30.46
CA VAL A 486 -6.19 26.21 -30.41
C VAL A 486 -7.26 27.18 -29.93
N GLU A 487 -8.50 27.06 -30.44
CA GLU A 487 -9.62 27.87 -29.98
C GLU A 487 -9.93 27.61 -28.50
N ALA A 488 -9.89 26.36 -28.04
CA ALA A 488 -10.10 25.98 -26.65
C ALA A 488 -9.03 26.62 -25.73
N CYS A 489 -7.75 26.59 -26.11
CA CYS A 489 -6.68 27.31 -25.41
C CYS A 489 -6.94 28.82 -25.35
N ARG A 490 -7.38 29.43 -26.46
CA ARG A 490 -7.62 30.88 -26.56
C ARG A 490 -8.85 31.36 -25.77
N LYS A 491 -9.84 30.50 -25.54
CA LYS A 491 -11.03 30.81 -24.72
C LYS A 491 -10.67 31.06 -23.25
N LYS A 492 -9.68 30.32 -22.72
CA LYS A 492 -9.20 30.45 -21.33
C LYS A 492 -7.66 30.29 -21.28
N PRO A 493 -6.90 31.29 -21.75
CA PRO A 493 -5.45 31.20 -21.87
C PRO A 493 -4.77 31.31 -20.49
N ASP A 494 -4.75 30.20 -19.78
CA ASP A 494 -4.15 30.07 -18.44
C ASP A 494 -3.32 28.79 -18.37
N PHE A 495 -2.01 28.93 -18.21
CA PHE A 495 -1.06 27.82 -18.08
C PHE A 495 -1.29 26.97 -16.81
N PHE A 496 -2.01 27.48 -15.83
CA PHE A 496 -2.38 26.74 -14.62
C PHE A 496 -3.74 26.05 -14.73
N ASN A 497 -4.45 26.25 -15.84
CA ASN A 497 -5.69 25.55 -16.10
C ASN A 497 -5.43 24.17 -16.71
N HIS A 498 -6.08 23.16 -16.14
CA HIS A 498 -5.94 21.75 -16.56
C HIS A 498 -6.36 21.52 -18.02
N THR A 499 -7.48 22.12 -18.46
CA THR A 499 -7.96 22.00 -19.86
C THR A 499 -6.98 22.60 -20.84
N THR A 500 -6.39 23.76 -20.52
CA THR A 500 -5.39 24.42 -21.38
C THR A 500 -4.13 23.57 -21.52
N ASN A 501 -3.66 22.99 -20.41
CA ASN A 501 -2.50 22.08 -20.44
C ASN A 501 -2.78 20.84 -21.29
N HIS A 502 -3.96 20.23 -21.16
CA HIS A 502 -4.38 19.09 -21.98
C HIS A 502 -4.43 19.41 -23.47
N CYS A 503 -4.98 20.56 -23.83
CA CYS A 503 -5.05 21.00 -25.23
C CYS A 503 -3.64 21.21 -25.80
N LEU A 504 -2.74 21.85 -25.05
CA LEU A 504 -1.36 22.07 -25.47
C LEU A 504 -0.63 20.73 -25.65
N ILE A 505 -0.76 19.80 -24.71
CA ILE A 505 -0.14 18.47 -24.81
C ILE A 505 -0.64 17.75 -26.08
N ALA A 506 -1.95 17.77 -26.34
CA ALA A 506 -2.54 17.20 -27.54
C ALA A 506 -2.00 17.86 -28.83
N LEU A 507 -1.85 19.19 -28.85
CA LEU A 507 -1.27 19.92 -29.99
C LEU A 507 0.20 19.55 -30.25
N PHE A 508 1.01 19.40 -29.21
CA PHE A 508 2.38 18.90 -29.33
C PHE A 508 2.44 17.44 -29.81
N ARG A 509 1.45 16.63 -29.44
CA ARG A 509 1.36 15.22 -29.87
C ARG A 509 0.93 15.07 -31.33
N MET A 510 0.12 15.99 -31.87
CA MET A 510 -0.31 16.04 -33.28
C MET A 510 0.70 16.75 -34.21
N PRO A 511 1.98 16.79 -33.85
CA PRO A 511 2.97 17.82 -34.23
C PRO A 511 2.42 19.12 -34.86
N TYR A 512 1.59 19.88 -34.13
CA TYR A 512 1.11 21.18 -34.62
C TYR A 512 2.24 22.23 -34.57
N LYS A 513 2.58 22.80 -35.73
CA LYS A 513 3.76 23.65 -35.93
C LYS A 513 3.81 24.86 -35.00
N GLU A 514 2.66 25.49 -34.74
CA GLU A 514 2.54 26.70 -33.92
C GLU A 514 2.28 26.40 -32.43
N ALA A 515 2.29 25.13 -32.00
CA ALA A 515 2.11 24.76 -30.59
C ALA A 515 3.14 25.40 -29.63
N PRO A 516 4.45 25.45 -29.98
CA PRO A 516 5.44 26.14 -29.14
C PRO A 516 5.16 27.64 -28.96
N GLU A 517 4.73 28.29 -30.04
CA GLU A 517 4.39 29.71 -30.00
C GLU A 517 3.17 29.97 -29.12
N LEU A 518 2.12 29.15 -29.29
CA LEU A 518 0.91 29.24 -28.47
C LEU A 518 1.20 29.02 -26.98
N LEU A 519 2.05 28.04 -26.64
CA LEU A 519 2.48 27.79 -25.27
C LEU A 519 3.17 29.02 -24.68
N MET A 520 4.14 29.61 -25.39
CA MET A 520 4.86 30.80 -24.92
C MET A 520 3.96 32.01 -24.77
N GLU A 521 3.06 32.25 -25.72
CA GLU A 521 2.09 33.34 -25.61
C GLU A 521 1.21 33.23 -24.36
N ILE A 522 0.73 32.03 -24.05
CA ILE A 522 -0.10 31.77 -22.86
C ILE A 522 0.72 31.96 -21.59
N LEU A 523 1.96 31.46 -21.56
CA LEU A 523 2.87 31.58 -20.43
C LEU A 523 3.22 33.04 -20.12
N GLU A 524 3.56 33.82 -21.15
CA GLU A 524 4.00 35.22 -21.04
C GLU A 524 2.86 36.18 -20.65
N LYS A 525 1.65 35.93 -21.17
CA LYS A 525 0.44 36.71 -20.84
C LYS A 525 -0.16 36.30 -19.48
N GLY A 526 0.28 35.18 -18.92
CA GLY A 526 -0.19 34.61 -17.66
C GLY A 526 0.35 35.29 -16.40
N LYS A 527 -0.04 34.75 -15.24
CA LYS A 527 0.41 35.24 -13.94
C LYS A 527 1.89 34.87 -13.71
N LYS A 528 2.68 35.83 -13.21
CA LYS A 528 4.09 35.63 -12.87
C LYS A 528 4.34 35.21 -11.41
N GLN A 529 3.29 35.26 -10.59
CA GLN A 529 3.31 34.76 -9.21
C GLN A 529 2.87 33.29 -9.20
N MET A 530 3.81 32.41 -8.95
CA MET A 530 3.62 30.95 -8.94
C MET A 530 4.50 30.31 -7.86
N TYR A 531 4.09 29.14 -7.37
CA TYR A 531 4.73 28.47 -6.23
C TYR A 531 5.25 27.06 -6.55
N TYR A 532 4.69 26.38 -7.56
CA TYR A 532 5.18 25.10 -8.08
C TYR A 532 4.63 24.85 -9.50
N PHE A 533 5.27 23.95 -10.25
CA PHE A 533 4.71 23.34 -11.46
C PHE A 533 4.30 21.90 -11.19
N ASN A 534 3.12 21.49 -11.67
CA ASN A 534 2.76 20.08 -11.70
C ASN A 534 3.50 19.35 -12.84
N HIS A 535 3.40 18.02 -12.86
CA HIS A 535 4.10 17.20 -13.84
C HIS A 535 3.75 17.59 -15.30
N ALA A 536 2.47 17.78 -15.61
CA ALA A 536 2.02 18.15 -16.96
C ALA A 536 2.64 19.47 -17.46
N GLN A 537 2.75 20.47 -16.58
CA GLN A 537 3.37 21.76 -16.88
C GLN A 537 4.87 21.64 -17.11
N GLN A 538 5.58 20.87 -16.28
CA GLN A 538 7.00 20.62 -16.47
C GLN A 538 7.27 19.92 -17.81
N VAL A 539 6.43 18.93 -18.16
CA VAL A 539 6.52 18.25 -19.45
C VAL A 539 6.31 19.23 -20.60
N LEU A 540 5.23 20.02 -20.57
CA LEU A 540 4.94 21.02 -21.61
C LEU A 540 6.11 21.97 -21.88
N LEU A 541 6.73 22.50 -20.83
CA LEU A 541 7.89 23.37 -20.99
C LEU A 541 9.06 22.62 -21.62
N LYS A 542 9.32 21.38 -21.17
CA LYS A 542 10.35 20.51 -21.76
C LYS A 542 10.05 20.09 -23.20
N LEU A 543 8.81 20.21 -23.71
CA LEU A 543 8.48 19.94 -25.12
C LEU A 543 8.95 21.06 -26.06
N LEU A 544 9.24 22.26 -25.56
CA LEU A 544 9.67 23.38 -26.38
C LEU A 544 10.93 23.06 -27.21
N PRO A 545 11.01 23.48 -28.49
CA PRO A 545 12.21 23.32 -29.31
C PRO A 545 13.39 24.11 -28.75
N ARG A 546 14.62 23.73 -29.14
CA ARG A 546 15.85 24.44 -28.74
C ARG A 546 15.78 25.95 -29.00
N SER A 547 15.17 26.37 -30.11
CA SER A 547 15.03 27.78 -30.49
C SER A 547 14.26 28.64 -29.47
N TYR A 548 13.53 28.01 -28.55
CA TYR A 548 12.76 28.70 -27.50
C TYR A 548 13.51 28.82 -26.16
N ALA A 549 14.72 28.25 -26.03
CA ALA A 549 15.49 28.28 -24.79
C ALA A 549 15.76 29.72 -24.29
N GLU A 550 16.21 30.61 -25.18
CA GLU A 550 16.48 32.01 -24.83
C GLU A 550 15.21 32.76 -24.41
N ARG A 551 14.09 32.52 -25.09
CA ARG A 551 12.80 33.15 -24.77
C ARG A 551 12.27 32.68 -23.42
N LEU A 552 12.39 31.38 -23.12
CA LEU A 552 12.02 30.84 -21.81
C LEU A 552 12.95 31.35 -20.69
N GLN A 553 14.24 31.54 -20.98
CA GLN A 553 15.19 32.16 -20.05
C GLN A 553 14.78 33.59 -19.67
N LEU A 554 14.40 34.41 -20.65
CA LEU A 554 13.90 35.77 -20.41
C LEU A 554 12.62 35.76 -19.57
N PHE A 555 11.72 34.80 -19.82
CA PHE A 555 10.54 34.63 -18.98
C PHE A 555 10.90 34.28 -17.52
N ALA A 556 11.82 33.33 -17.32
CA ALA A 556 12.27 32.88 -16.00
C ALA A 556 12.85 34.02 -15.15
N GLN A 557 13.61 34.94 -15.77
CA GLN A 557 14.12 36.14 -15.10
C GLN A 557 13.01 37.07 -14.59
N SER A 558 11.84 37.05 -15.23
CA SER A 558 10.68 37.85 -14.84
C SER A 558 9.84 37.22 -13.72
N VAL A 559 10.15 35.99 -13.29
CA VAL A 559 9.48 35.30 -12.18
C VAL A 559 10.07 35.75 -10.84
N SER A 560 9.21 36.16 -9.91
CA SER A 560 9.63 36.72 -8.62
C SER A 560 10.11 35.67 -7.62
N ASN A 561 9.55 34.46 -7.67
CA ASN A 561 9.88 33.36 -6.76
C ASN A 561 11.20 32.68 -7.16
N GLU A 562 12.17 32.61 -6.23
CA GLU A 562 13.50 32.05 -6.47
C GLU A 562 13.50 30.54 -6.74
N TYR A 563 12.71 29.76 -6.01
CA TYR A 563 12.54 28.32 -6.25
C TYR A 563 12.02 28.05 -7.66
N MET A 564 11.02 28.83 -8.10
CA MET A 564 10.45 28.71 -9.44
C MET A 564 11.43 29.16 -10.54
N ARG A 565 12.24 30.17 -10.27
CA ARG A 565 13.30 30.60 -11.19
C ARG A 565 14.33 29.49 -11.40
N ASN A 566 14.75 28.83 -10.32
CA ASN A 566 15.69 27.70 -10.39
C ASN A 566 15.08 26.51 -11.16
N GLN A 567 13.82 26.15 -10.89
CA GLN A 567 13.14 25.11 -11.68
C GLN A 567 13.05 25.43 -13.17
N LEU A 568 12.76 26.69 -13.53
CA LEU A 568 12.74 27.11 -14.94
C LEU A 568 14.14 27.09 -15.55
N GLN A 569 15.17 27.44 -14.79
CA GLN A 569 16.57 27.37 -15.22
C GLN A 569 16.96 25.94 -15.59
N ASP A 570 16.64 24.95 -14.75
CA ASP A 570 16.89 23.53 -15.02
C ASP A 570 16.19 23.07 -16.33
N ILE A 571 14.97 23.56 -16.55
CA ILE A 571 14.21 23.27 -17.77
C ILE A 571 14.83 23.96 -18.99
N VAL A 572 15.28 25.22 -18.88
CA VAL A 572 15.97 25.93 -19.96
C VAL A 572 17.24 25.20 -20.36
N GLU A 573 18.04 24.74 -19.40
CA GLU A 573 19.24 23.94 -19.66
C GLU A 573 18.91 22.65 -20.39
N THR A 574 17.83 21.97 -19.98
CA THR A 574 17.33 20.76 -20.66
C THR A 574 16.96 21.04 -22.12
N ILE A 575 16.29 22.17 -22.40
CA ILE A 575 15.87 22.56 -23.75
C ILE A 575 17.07 23.00 -24.60
N ALA A 576 18.01 23.75 -24.01
CA ALA A 576 19.21 24.24 -24.69
C ALA A 576 20.13 23.08 -25.11
N ALA A 577 20.15 21.99 -24.35
CA ALA A 577 20.91 20.77 -24.65
C ALA A 577 20.31 19.91 -25.78
N LYS A 578 19.16 20.27 -26.35
CA LYS A 578 18.56 19.56 -27.49
C LYS A 578 19.44 19.69 -28.76
N PRO A 579 19.47 18.68 -29.64
CA PRO A 579 20.12 18.82 -30.95
C PRO A 579 19.44 19.93 -31.78
N GLU A 580 20.21 20.61 -32.63
CA GLU A 580 19.70 21.62 -33.56
C GLU A 580 18.82 20.93 -34.62
N GLN A 581 17.50 21.19 -34.58
CA GLN A 581 16.56 20.65 -35.56
C GLN A 581 16.76 21.39 -36.90
N THR A 582 17.31 20.71 -37.91
CA THR A 582 17.57 21.31 -39.23
C THR A 582 16.54 20.97 -40.32
N GLU A 583 15.66 19.98 -40.15
CA GLU A 583 14.58 19.68 -41.12
C GLU A 583 13.30 19.11 -40.44
N PRO A 584 12.12 19.18 -41.10
CA PRO A 584 10.87 18.69 -40.52
C PRO A 584 10.86 17.16 -40.48
N LEU A 585 10.40 16.59 -39.36
CA LEU A 585 10.14 15.16 -39.19
C LEU A 585 9.03 14.70 -40.16
N ASP A 586 9.40 14.41 -41.40
CA ASP A 586 8.71 13.44 -42.25
C ASP A 586 9.41 12.09 -42.05
N ASP A 587 8.62 11.12 -41.59
CA ASP A 587 8.84 9.67 -41.56
C ASP A 587 10.30 9.16 -41.60
N GLU A 588 10.83 8.76 -40.44
CA GLU A 588 11.48 7.45 -40.23
C GLU A 588 12.15 7.40 -38.84
N GLU A 589 11.42 6.88 -37.85
CA GLU A 589 11.91 5.84 -36.94
C GLU A 589 10.75 5.38 -36.05
N LYS A 590 10.20 4.20 -36.38
CA LYS A 590 9.25 3.50 -35.52
C LYS A 590 9.92 3.22 -34.17
N GLY A 591 9.55 3.99 -33.15
CA GLY A 591 9.68 3.57 -31.75
C GLY A 591 10.24 4.60 -30.76
N GLN A 592 10.91 5.67 -31.18
CA GLN A 592 11.53 6.62 -30.23
C GLN A 592 11.48 8.10 -30.68
N GLY A 593 10.32 8.57 -31.15
CA GLY A 593 10.13 10.00 -31.47
C GLY A 593 10.48 10.95 -30.32
N LEU A 594 10.34 12.27 -30.51
CA LEU A 594 10.63 13.34 -29.53
C LEU A 594 10.27 13.00 -28.07
N TRP A 595 9.18 12.27 -27.85
CA TRP A 595 8.70 11.77 -26.57
C TRP A 595 9.55 10.69 -25.89
N GLY A 596 10.20 9.81 -26.66
CA GLY A 596 11.17 8.81 -26.16
C GLY A 596 12.48 9.48 -25.71
N TRP A 597 12.96 10.46 -26.48
CA TRP A 597 14.12 11.27 -26.10
C TRP A 597 13.85 12.06 -24.80
N ILE A 598 12.69 12.73 -24.70
CA ILE A 598 12.33 13.48 -23.48
C ILE A 598 12.24 12.56 -22.26
N ARG A 599 11.71 11.34 -22.38
CA ARG A 599 11.65 10.38 -21.27
C ARG A 599 13.00 9.88 -20.79
N SER A 600 13.96 9.63 -21.70
CA SER A 600 15.34 9.24 -21.33
C SER A 600 16.09 10.27 -20.49
N LYS A 601 15.60 11.51 -20.45
CA LYS A 601 16.15 12.64 -19.68
C LYS A 601 15.28 13.04 -18.48
N MET A 602 14.15 12.34 -18.27
CA MET A 602 13.26 12.54 -17.11
C MET A 602 13.40 11.44 -16.05
N SER A 603 14.04 10.32 -16.38
CA SER A 603 14.59 9.36 -15.41
C SER A 603 15.95 9.82 -14.95
#